data_AF-A0A8T5CFG7-F1
#
_entry.id   AF-A0A8T5CFG7-F1
#
_cell.length_a   1.000
_cell.length_b   1.000
_cell.length_c   1.000
_cell.angle_alpha   90.00
_cell.angle_beta   90.00
_cell.angle_gamma   90.00
#
_symmetry.space_group_name_H-M   'P 1'
#
loop_
_entity.id
_entity.type
_entity.pdbx_description
1 polymer ?
#
loop_
_entity_poly.entity_id
_entity_poly.type
_entity_poly.pdbx_seq_one_letter_code
_entity_poly.pdbx_strand_id
1 'polypeptide(L)'
;MLDDPAWADHRGDALSYGFRAIAVIPAVADGQVEALFVVHATGASAFDDDGLLTELGEAVGYALAATGRADAMLTERRTSVQVRLGGDRLSISRLARRVGRAVSLSGVIPQSDGSVIAFVASDAEPEDVVAAGGDIATRVRHVSTDDSGSLFELRLPRESLFETLYASEATLRALDATPTQTTLTAEVPTRVRVRSFVNALDSNYPGTSLLSRRTAADGAESPQTFAAEMRAAWTSRQHESIRAAHLAGFYEWPRRSTAETLAETFDISAPTYQYHLRAAERKLVERVFE
;
A
#
# COMPACT_ATOMS: atom_id res chain seq x y z
N MET A 1 -4.45 7.76 28.97
CA MET A 1 -3.63 7.96 30.18
C MET A 1 -2.37 7.11 30.09
N LEU A 2 -1.17 7.69 30.24
CA LEU A 2 0.11 6.95 30.07
C LEU A 2 0.32 5.89 31.18
N ASP A 3 -0.31 6.09 32.33
CA ASP A 3 -0.25 5.18 33.49
C ASP A 3 -1.21 4.00 33.39
N ASP A 4 -2.03 3.93 32.34
CA ASP A 4 -2.93 2.81 32.09
C ASP A 4 -2.13 1.51 31.86
N PRO A 5 -2.52 0.37 32.47
CA PRO A 5 -1.86 -0.92 32.30
C PRO A 5 -1.75 -1.37 30.84
N ALA A 6 -2.71 -1.00 29.98
CA ALA A 6 -2.71 -1.34 28.56
C ALA A 6 -1.52 -0.72 27.80
N TRP A 7 -0.86 0.29 28.37
CA TRP A 7 0.29 0.98 27.79
C TRP A 7 1.63 0.57 28.40
N ALA A 8 1.66 -0.45 29.27
CA ALA A 8 2.86 -0.85 30.01
C ALA A 8 4.07 -1.11 29.09
N ASP A 9 3.85 -1.77 27.95
CA ASP A 9 4.91 -2.13 26.99
C ASP A 9 5.46 -0.92 26.22
N HIS A 10 4.69 0.16 26.12
CA HIS A 10 5.05 1.37 25.36
C HIS A 10 5.47 2.55 26.25
N ARG A 11 5.28 2.43 27.57
CA ARG A 11 5.54 3.49 28.55
C ARG A 11 7.02 3.89 28.60
N GLY A 12 7.92 2.91 28.57
CA GLY A 12 9.36 3.15 28.60
C GLY A 12 9.82 4.01 27.41
N ASP A 13 9.36 3.66 26.22
CA ASP A 13 9.66 4.39 24.99
C ASP A 13 9.06 5.81 25.03
N ALA A 14 7.78 5.95 25.38
CA ALA A 14 7.12 7.25 25.46
C ALA A 14 7.82 8.23 26.42
N LEU A 15 8.26 7.74 27.59
CA LEU A 15 9.02 8.52 28.55
C LEU A 15 10.42 8.89 28.04
N SER A 16 11.08 8.00 27.28
CA SER A 16 12.39 8.28 26.68
C SER A 16 12.35 9.44 25.68
N TYR A 17 11.21 9.64 25.01
CA TYR A 17 10.95 10.78 24.12
C TYR A 17 10.41 12.03 24.85
N GLY A 18 10.29 11.98 26.18
CA GLY A 18 9.84 13.10 27.02
C GLY A 18 8.33 13.30 27.07
N PHE A 19 7.54 12.35 26.54
CA PHE A 19 6.09 12.40 26.63
C PHE A 19 5.63 11.99 28.04
N ARG A 20 4.73 12.79 28.61
CA ARG A 20 4.18 12.61 29.95
C ARG A 20 2.69 12.32 29.94
N ALA A 21 2.02 12.46 28.80
CA ALA A 21 0.63 12.11 28.64
C ALA A 21 0.36 11.58 27.22
N ILE A 22 -0.61 10.68 27.11
CA ILE A 22 -1.14 10.14 25.85
C ILE A 22 -2.66 10.18 25.91
N ALA A 23 -3.26 10.73 24.86
CA ALA A 23 -4.67 10.62 24.55
C ALA A 23 -4.89 9.76 23.31
N VAL A 24 -5.84 8.84 23.41
CA VAL A 24 -6.33 8.05 22.28
C VAL A 24 -7.74 8.52 21.99
N ILE A 25 -7.92 9.13 20.83
CA ILE A 25 -9.17 9.79 20.46
C ILE A 25 -9.74 9.01 19.28
N PRO A 26 -10.79 8.20 19.48
CA PRO A 26 -11.48 7.56 18.38
C PRO A 26 -12.27 8.61 17.61
N ALA A 27 -12.07 8.69 16.30
CA ALA A 27 -12.97 9.41 15.42
C ALA A 27 -14.14 8.51 15.07
N VAL A 28 -15.31 8.81 15.63
CA VAL A 28 -16.50 7.96 15.53
C VAL A 28 -17.57 8.64 14.68
N ALA A 29 -18.18 7.89 13.78
CA ALA A 29 -19.39 8.28 13.08
C ALA A 29 -20.37 7.11 13.04
N ASP A 30 -21.66 7.37 13.28
CA ASP A 30 -22.72 6.35 13.29
C ASP A 30 -22.39 5.08 14.11
N GLY A 31 -21.62 5.24 15.19
CA GLY A 31 -21.19 4.12 16.05
C GLY A 31 -20.07 3.25 15.47
N GLN A 32 -19.44 3.65 14.37
CA GLN A 32 -18.23 3.03 13.81
C GLN A 32 -17.01 3.94 14.05
N VAL A 33 -15.87 3.33 14.36
CA VAL A 33 -14.59 4.06 14.47
C VAL A 33 -13.99 4.21 13.07
N GLU A 34 -14.04 5.42 12.53
CA GLU A 34 -13.52 5.78 11.22
C GLU A 34 -11.99 5.91 11.22
N ALA A 35 -11.43 6.41 12.33
CA ALA A 35 -10.00 6.54 12.53
C ALA A 35 -9.65 6.58 14.04
N LEU A 36 -8.36 6.40 14.36
CA LEU A 36 -7.84 6.54 15.72
C LEU A 36 -6.72 7.58 15.73
N PHE A 37 -6.85 8.60 16.56
CA PHE A 37 -5.79 9.59 16.77
C PHE A 37 -5.07 9.30 18.08
N VAL A 38 -3.74 9.22 18.02
CA VAL A 38 -2.89 9.08 19.21
C VAL A 38 -2.09 10.35 19.37
N VAL A 39 -2.42 11.13 20.40
CA VAL A 39 -1.77 12.41 20.69
C VAL A 39 -0.85 12.22 21.88
N HIS A 40 0.43 12.55 21.68
CA HIS A 40 1.44 12.55 22.73
C HIS A 40 1.69 13.98 23.21
N ALA A 41 1.79 14.19 24.51
CA ALA A 41 2.08 15.48 25.10
C ALA A 41 3.20 15.37 26.13
N THR A 42 4.02 16.42 26.24
CA THR A 42 5.12 16.52 27.20
C THR A 42 4.69 17.05 28.57
N GLY A 43 3.49 17.64 28.66
CA GLY A 43 2.85 18.02 29.92
C GLY A 43 1.99 16.88 30.47
N ALA A 44 2.05 16.64 31.78
CA ALA A 44 1.30 15.55 32.44
C ALA A 44 -0.22 15.79 32.49
N SER A 45 -0.65 17.04 32.34
CA SER A 45 -2.04 17.50 32.42
C SER A 45 -2.54 18.11 31.10
N ALA A 46 -2.02 17.60 29.98
CA ALA A 46 -2.31 18.16 28.65
C ALA A 46 -3.71 17.78 28.14
N PHE A 47 -4.38 16.84 28.80
CA PHE A 47 -5.63 16.20 28.36
C PHE A 47 -6.63 16.13 29.51
N ASP A 48 -6.78 17.23 30.26
CA ASP A 48 -7.65 17.26 31.45
C ASP A 48 -9.14 17.41 31.10
N ASP A 49 -9.45 17.72 29.84
CA ASP A 49 -10.81 17.88 29.33
C ASP A 49 -11.13 16.77 28.31
N ASP A 50 -11.64 15.66 28.83
CA ASP A 50 -12.09 14.52 28.02
C ASP A 50 -13.26 14.91 27.09
N GLY A 51 -14.03 15.94 27.44
CA GLY A 51 -15.17 16.44 26.66
C GLY A 51 -14.72 17.07 25.34
N LEU A 52 -13.72 17.95 25.39
CA LEU A 52 -13.15 18.58 24.19
C LEU A 52 -12.51 17.56 23.23
N LEU A 53 -11.82 16.55 23.78
CA LEU A 53 -11.19 15.50 22.96
C LEU A 53 -12.24 14.59 22.31
N THR A 54 -13.31 14.28 23.04
CA THR A 54 -14.45 13.52 22.51
C THR A 54 -15.16 14.30 21.41
N GLU A 55 -15.45 15.59 21.62
CA GLU A 55 -16.07 16.46 20.62
C GLU A 55 -15.21 16.59 19.36
N LEU A 56 -13.88 16.67 19.51
CA LEU A 56 -12.95 16.67 18.38
C LEU A 56 -12.97 15.32 17.64
N GLY A 57 -13.00 14.20 18.37
CA GLY A 57 -13.17 12.86 17.79
C GLY A 57 -14.48 12.72 17.00
N GLU A 58 -15.60 13.18 17.55
CA GLU A 58 -16.90 13.15 16.90
C GLU A 58 -16.96 14.08 15.68
N ALA A 59 -16.43 15.31 15.77
CA ALA A 59 -16.41 16.26 14.67
C ALA A 59 -15.55 15.76 13.50
N VAL A 60 -14.36 15.22 13.79
CA VAL A 60 -13.48 14.64 12.78
C VAL A 60 -14.06 13.33 12.24
N GLY A 61 -14.64 12.48 13.10
CA GLY A 61 -15.33 11.26 12.70
C GLY A 61 -16.48 11.55 11.75
N TYR A 62 -17.35 12.50 12.09
CA TYR A 62 -18.44 12.94 11.22
C TYR A 62 -17.91 13.53 9.91
N ALA A 63 -16.84 14.34 9.92
CA ALA A 63 -16.24 14.86 8.70
C ALA A 63 -15.65 13.75 7.83
N LEU A 64 -14.93 12.80 8.41
CA LEU A 64 -14.39 11.63 7.70
C LEU A 64 -15.51 10.79 7.10
N ALA A 65 -16.55 10.47 7.86
CA ALA A 65 -17.68 9.71 7.36
C ALA A 65 -18.53 10.51 6.35
N ALA A 66 -18.66 11.83 6.50
CA ALA A 66 -19.35 12.66 5.52
C ALA A 66 -18.56 12.75 4.21
N THR A 67 -17.23 12.83 4.29
CA THR A 67 -16.34 12.79 3.12
C THR A 67 -16.36 11.40 2.49
N GLY A 68 -16.26 10.34 3.29
CA GLY A 68 -16.37 8.95 2.83
C GLY A 68 -17.74 8.63 2.22
N ARG A 69 -18.84 9.15 2.78
CA ARG A 69 -20.19 9.03 2.19
C ARG A 69 -20.33 9.89 0.92
N ALA A 70 -19.76 11.09 0.87
CA ALA A 70 -19.74 11.92 -0.34
C ALA A 70 -18.89 11.28 -1.45
N ASP A 71 -17.77 10.65 -1.09
CA ASP A 71 -16.89 9.87 -1.97
C ASP A 71 -17.57 8.57 -2.43
N ALA A 72 -18.48 8.01 -1.63
CA ALA A 72 -19.33 6.89 -2.04
C ALA A 72 -20.48 7.33 -2.98
N MET A 73 -20.93 8.60 -2.89
CA MET A 73 -22.02 9.16 -3.70
C MET A 73 -21.54 9.82 -5.00
N LEU A 74 -20.26 10.16 -5.12
CA LEU A 74 -19.64 10.73 -6.31
C LEU A 74 -18.62 9.72 -6.83
N THR A 75 -18.67 9.38 -8.12
CA THR A 75 -17.51 8.75 -8.76
C THR A 75 -16.37 9.77 -8.69
N GLU A 76 -15.51 9.68 -7.67
CA GLU A 76 -14.47 10.69 -7.45
C GLU A 76 -13.63 10.79 -8.73
N ARG A 77 -13.69 11.96 -9.39
CA ARG A 77 -12.95 12.16 -10.63
C ARG A 77 -11.47 12.05 -10.34
N ARG A 78 -10.80 11.14 -11.04
CA ARG A 78 -9.35 10.93 -10.95
C ARG A 78 -8.65 11.43 -12.20
N THR A 79 -7.48 12.01 -11.98
CA THR A 79 -6.56 12.41 -13.05
C THR A 79 -5.46 11.37 -13.17
N SER A 80 -5.37 10.74 -14.34
CA SER A 80 -4.22 9.90 -14.67
C SER A 80 -3.03 10.80 -14.96
N VAL A 81 -1.91 10.53 -14.28
CA VAL A 81 -0.65 11.22 -14.45
C VAL A 81 0.44 10.21 -14.76
N GLN A 82 1.24 10.52 -15.77
CA GLN A 82 2.45 9.77 -16.08
C GLN A 82 3.64 10.65 -15.76
N VAL A 83 4.55 10.12 -14.96
CA VAL A 83 5.67 10.85 -14.39
C VAL A 83 6.94 10.05 -14.69
N ARG A 84 7.95 10.71 -15.25
CA ARG A 84 9.30 10.16 -15.29
C ARG A 84 9.95 10.46 -13.95
N LEU A 85 10.27 9.42 -13.19
CA LEU A 85 10.99 9.55 -11.93
C LEU A 85 12.46 9.83 -12.21
N GLY A 86 12.99 10.80 -11.47
CA GLY A 86 14.38 11.19 -11.53
C GLY A 86 15.28 10.32 -10.65
N GLY A 87 16.56 10.31 -10.98
CA GLY A 87 17.57 9.62 -10.19
C GLY A 87 17.37 8.12 -10.14
N ASP A 88 17.87 7.54 -9.05
CA ASP A 88 18.36 6.17 -9.06
C ASP A 88 18.10 5.47 -7.71
N ARG A 89 17.37 6.16 -6.83
CA ARG A 89 17.06 5.79 -5.44
C ARG A 89 16.01 4.70 -5.31
N LEU A 90 15.14 4.56 -6.30
CA LEU A 90 14.10 3.54 -6.27
C LEU A 90 14.71 2.17 -6.57
N SER A 91 14.36 1.16 -5.77
CA SER A 91 14.88 -0.21 -5.94
C SER A 91 14.68 -0.79 -7.34
N ILE A 92 13.51 -0.58 -7.94
CA ILE A 92 13.18 -1.10 -9.27
C ILE A 92 14.04 -0.44 -10.36
N SER A 93 14.34 0.86 -10.22
CA SER A 93 15.26 1.59 -11.12
C SER A 93 16.71 1.07 -11.02
N ARG A 94 17.15 0.65 -9.82
CA ARG A 94 18.45 -0.01 -9.65
C ARG A 94 18.47 -1.40 -10.26
N LEU A 95 17.38 -2.15 -10.12
CA LEU A 95 17.28 -3.51 -10.63
C LEU A 95 17.36 -3.52 -12.17
N ALA A 96 16.56 -2.69 -12.84
CA ALA A 96 16.59 -2.56 -14.29
C ALA A 96 17.98 -2.17 -14.83
N ARG A 97 18.69 -1.28 -14.12
CA ARG A 97 20.07 -0.90 -14.48
C ARG A 97 21.08 -2.02 -14.33
N ARG A 98 21.02 -2.76 -13.23
CA ARG A 98 21.96 -3.87 -12.97
C ARG A 98 21.76 -5.01 -13.95
N VAL A 99 20.50 -5.37 -14.22
CA VAL A 99 20.15 -6.44 -15.17
C VAL A 99 20.32 -5.98 -16.62
N GLY A 100 20.27 -4.68 -16.89
CA GLY A 100 20.36 -4.14 -18.25
C GLY A 100 19.10 -4.39 -19.10
N ARG A 101 17.97 -4.69 -18.45
CA ARG A 101 16.68 -4.99 -19.09
C ARG A 101 15.53 -4.22 -18.45
N ALA A 102 14.38 -4.25 -19.11
CA ALA A 102 13.17 -3.66 -18.57
C ALA A 102 12.62 -4.48 -17.40
N VAL A 103 12.07 -3.78 -16.43
CA VAL A 103 11.53 -4.33 -15.19
C VAL A 103 10.23 -3.58 -14.88
N SER A 104 9.14 -4.32 -14.71
CA SER A 104 7.81 -3.76 -14.46
C SER A 104 7.26 -4.24 -13.12
N LEU A 105 6.70 -3.33 -12.32
CA LEU A 105 6.04 -3.67 -11.06
C LEU A 105 4.61 -4.15 -11.31
N SER A 106 4.36 -5.43 -11.08
CA SER A 106 3.02 -6.03 -11.13
C SER A 106 2.19 -5.66 -9.90
N GLY A 107 2.83 -5.53 -8.74
CA GLY A 107 2.17 -5.08 -7.52
C GLY A 107 3.06 -5.16 -6.28
N VAL A 108 2.59 -4.60 -5.17
CA VAL A 108 3.30 -4.63 -3.88
C VAL A 108 2.36 -5.00 -2.74
N ILE A 109 2.82 -5.76 -1.76
CA ILE A 109 2.09 -6.04 -0.52
C ILE A 109 2.83 -5.38 0.64
N PRO A 110 2.28 -4.29 1.22
CA PRO A 110 2.88 -3.64 2.37
C PRO A 110 2.99 -4.59 3.57
N GLN A 111 4.08 -4.49 4.31
CA GLN A 111 4.30 -5.20 5.56
C GLN A 111 4.17 -4.23 6.75
N SER A 112 3.92 -4.76 7.94
CA SER A 112 3.76 -3.97 9.16
C SER A 112 5.01 -3.20 9.59
N ASP A 113 6.20 -3.67 9.19
CA ASP A 113 7.49 -3.03 9.44
C ASP A 113 7.83 -1.91 8.42
N GLY A 114 6.92 -1.66 7.47
CA GLY A 114 7.10 -0.68 6.39
C GLY A 114 7.89 -1.19 5.19
N SER A 115 8.41 -2.42 5.22
CA SER A 115 8.92 -3.10 4.02
C SER A 115 7.77 -3.46 3.07
N VAL A 116 8.11 -3.84 1.84
CA VAL A 116 7.11 -4.30 0.87
C VAL A 116 7.56 -5.57 0.18
N ILE A 117 6.60 -6.48 -0.05
CA ILE A 117 6.79 -7.61 -0.95
C ILE A 117 6.37 -7.15 -2.34
N ALA A 118 7.32 -6.98 -3.25
CA ALA A 118 7.08 -6.54 -4.62
C ALA A 118 7.09 -7.73 -5.58
N PHE A 119 6.07 -7.79 -6.45
CA PHE A 119 5.99 -8.70 -7.58
C PHE A 119 6.42 -7.95 -8.83
N VAL A 120 7.49 -8.43 -9.45
CA VAL A 120 8.21 -7.73 -10.50
C VAL A 120 8.34 -8.65 -11.72
N ALA A 121 7.96 -8.17 -12.89
CA ALA A 121 8.10 -8.88 -14.15
C ALA A 121 9.33 -8.36 -14.93
N SER A 122 10.04 -9.27 -15.60
CA SER A 122 11.15 -8.93 -16.51
C SER A 122 11.33 -10.03 -17.56
N ASP A 123 11.83 -9.66 -18.75
CA ASP A 123 12.23 -10.59 -19.81
C ASP A 123 13.69 -11.06 -19.68
N ALA A 124 14.38 -10.65 -18.62
CA ALA A 124 15.75 -11.05 -18.34
C ALA A 124 15.84 -12.50 -17.84
N GLU A 125 17.04 -13.08 -17.98
CA GLU A 125 17.33 -14.41 -17.45
C GLU A 125 17.10 -14.44 -15.92
N PRO A 126 16.38 -15.44 -15.38
CA PRO A 126 16.04 -15.48 -13.96
C PRO A 126 17.25 -15.41 -13.02
N GLU A 127 18.35 -16.05 -13.39
CA GLU A 127 19.59 -16.03 -12.60
C GLU A 127 20.18 -14.62 -12.49
N ASP A 128 20.14 -13.85 -13.58
CA ASP A 128 20.63 -12.46 -13.61
C ASP A 128 19.79 -11.54 -12.72
N VAL A 129 18.46 -11.71 -12.74
CA VAL A 129 17.55 -10.92 -11.89
C VAL A 129 17.74 -11.26 -10.42
N VAL A 130 17.86 -12.55 -10.09
CA VAL A 130 18.10 -13.01 -8.71
C VAL A 130 19.43 -12.48 -8.19
N ALA A 131 20.50 -12.58 -8.99
CA ALA A 131 21.82 -12.06 -8.63
C ALA A 131 21.80 -10.53 -8.44
N ALA A 132 21.25 -9.79 -9.41
CA ALA A 132 21.18 -8.33 -9.36
C ALA A 132 20.30 -7.80 -8.21
N GLY A 133 19.24 -8.52 -7.88
CA GLY A 133 18.31 -8.14 -6.82
C GLY A 133 18.85 -8.38 -5.41
N GLY A 134 19.86 -9.25 -5.23
CA GLY A 134 20.44 -9.55 -3.92
C GLY A 134 21.04 -8.33 -3.19
N ASP A 135 21.50 -7.33 -3.94
CA ASP A 135 21.99 -6.06 -3.41
C ASP A 135 20.87 -5.06 -3.06
N ILE A 136 19.65 -5.32 -3.53
CA ILE A 136 18.54 -4.36 -3.54
C ILE A 136 17.46 -4.78 -2.54
N ALA A 137 17.29 -6.08 -2.35
CA ALA A 137 16.24 -6.69 -1.56
C ALA A 137 16.85 -7.63 -0.52
N THR A 138 16.17 -7.78 0.62
CA THR A 138 16.59 -8.76 1.65
C THR A 138 16.32 -10.20 1.21
N ARG A 139 15.45 -10.38 0.22
CA ARG A 139 15.12 -11.66 -0.41
C ARG A 139 14.67 -11.42 -1.84
N VAL A 140 15.15 -12.27 -2.75
CA VAL A 140 14.70 -12.32 -4.15
C VAL A 140 14.40 -13.75 -4.50
N ARG A 141 13.26 -13.99 -5.15
CA ARG A 141 12.86 -15.32 -5.58
C ARG A 141 12.21 -15.27 -6.94
N HIS A 142 12.64 -16.15 -7.83
CA HIS A 142 11.92 -16.41 -9.08
C HIS A 142 10.63 -17.19 -8.77
N VAL A 143 9.49 -16.67 -9.22
CA VAL A 143 8.15 -17.23 -8.97
C VAL A 143 7.72 -18.09 -10.14
N SER A 144 7.80 -17.57 -11.36
CA SER A 144 7.30 -18.24 -12.56
C SER A 144 7.91 -17.67 -13.83
N THR A 145 7.91 -18.43 -14.91
CA THR A 145 8.23 -17.96 -16.27
C THR A 145 7.10 -18.32 -17.22
N ASP A 146 6.76 -17.41 -18.13
CA ASP A 146 5.80 -17.59 -19.21
C ASP A 146 6.28 -16.90 -20.51
N ASP A 147 5.43 -16.87 -21.53
CA ASP A 147 5.73 -16.29 -22.85
C ASP A 147 6.01 -14.77 -22.83
N SER A 148 5.57 -14.07 -21.78
CA SER A 148 5.75 -12.63 -21.57
C SER A 148 6.95 -12.28 -20.66
N GLY A 149 7.58 -13.29 -20.05
CA GLY A 149 8.79 -13.15 -19.24
C GLY A 149 8.69 -13.91 -17.91
N SER A 150 9.54 -13.51 -16.97
CA SER A 150 9.64 -14.11 -15.65
C SER A 150 9.11 -13.16 -14.58
N LEU A 151 8.40 -13.72 -13.59
CA LEU A 151 7.90 -13.04 -12.41
C LEU A 151 8.80 -13.34 -11.22
N PHE A 152 9.12 -12.30 -10.46
CA PHE A 152 9.98 -12.35 -9.29
C PHE A 152 9.27 -11.73 -8.10
N GLU A 153 9.53 -12.30 -6.93
CA GLU A 153 9.18 -11.73 -5.64
C GLU A 153 10.43 -11.11 -5.02
N LEU A 154 10.32 -9.86 -4.58
CA LEU A 154 11.38 -9.14 -3.90
C LEU A 154 10.87 -8.58 -2.58
N ARG A 155 11.63 -8.79 -1.49
CA ARG A 155 11.43 -8.07 -0.22
C ARG A 155 12.22 -6.77 -0.23
N LEU A 156 11.56 -5.70 -0.63
CA LEU A 156 12.16 -4.38 -0.73
C LEU A 156 12.08 -3.64 0.61
N PRO A 157 13.09 -2.82 0.93
CA PRO A 157 13.00 -1.92 2.07
C PRO A 157 11.87 -0.90 1.88
N ARG A 158 11.60 -0.12 2.92
CA ARG A 158 10.66 1.00 2.86
C ARG A 158 11.05 1.98 1.76
N GLU A 159 10.12 2.30 0.87
CA GLU A 159 10.32 3.20 -0.27
C GLU A 159 9.45 4.46 -0.13
N SER A 160 10.08 5.63 -0.16
CA SER A 160 9.39 6.93 -0.06
C SER A 160 8.35 7.16 -1.18
N LEU A 161 8.44 6.42 -2.28
CA LEU A 161 7.43 6.41 -3.33
C LEU A 161 6.05 6.02 -2.78
N PHE A 162 5.94 4.93 -2.02
CA PHE A 162 4.64 4.46 -1.52
C PHE A 162 4.06 5.41 -0.48
N GLU A 163 4.91 6.07 0.30
CA GLU A 163 4.49 7.12 1.24
C GLU A 163 3.95 8.34 0.50
N THR A 164 4.64 8.77 -0.56
CA THR A 164 4.22 9.91 -1.39
C THR A 164 2.89 9.61 -2.08
N LEU A 165 2.72 8.39 -2.60
CA LEU A 165 1.47 7.92 -3.19
C LEU A 165 0.34 7.91 -2.15
N TYR A 166 0.59 7.36 -0.96
CA TYR A 166 -0.39 7.31 0.12
C TYR A 166 -0.81 8.71 0.60
N ALA A 167 0.16 9.59 0.87
CA ALA A 167 -0.09 10.97 1.32
C ALA A 167 -0.80 11.84 0.27
N SER A 168 -0.71 11.46 -1.01
CA SER A 168 -1.40 12.11 -2.12
C SER A 168 -2.66 11.38 -2.56
N GLU A 169 -3.03 10.31 -1.84
CA GLU A 169 -4.16 9.43 -2.14
C GLU A 169 -4.13 8.90 -3.58
N ALA A 170 -2.92 8.78 -4.12
CA ALA A 170 -2.66 8.37 -5.48
C ALA A 170 -2.63 6.86 -5.57
N THR A 171 -3.38 6.31 -6.52
CA THR A 171 -3.37 4.88 -6.82
C THR A 171 -2.34 4.61 -7.89
N LEU A 172 -1.32 3.81 -7.56
CA LEU A 172 -0.35 3.33 -8.53
C LEU A 172 -1.05 2.43 -9.55
N ARG A 173 -0.87 2.73 -10.84
CA ARG A 173 -1.40 1.91 -11.95
C ARG A 173 -0.30 1.11 -12.65
N ALA A 174 0.87 1.73 -12.83
CA ALA A 174 2.03 1.06 -13.41
C ALA A 174 3.32 1.73 -12.91
N LEU A 175 4.39 0.95 -12.83
CA LEU A 175 5.72 1.43 -12.54
C LEU A 175 6.72 0.60 -13.34
N ASP A 176 7.27 1.22 -14.37
CA ASP A 176 8.12 0.57 -15.36
C ASP A 176 9.50 1.22 -15.33
N ALA A 177 10.53 0.40 -15.19
CA ALA A 177 11.92 0.83 -15.22
C ALA A 177 12.65 0.18 -16.39
N THR A 178 13.34 1.00 -17.17
CA THR A 178 14.38 0.58 -18.09
C THR A 178 15.76 0.88 -17.46
N PRO A 179 16.87 0.46 -18.07
CA PRO A 179 18.20 0.82 -17.59
C PRO A 179 18.47 2.34 -17.56
N THR A 180 17.67 3.15 -18.24
CA THR A 180 17.91 4.60 -18.36
C THR A 180 16.81 5.47 -17.78
N GLN A 181 15.61 4.93 -17.57
CA GLN A 181 14.45 5.70 -17.19
C GLN A 181 13.51 4.89 -16.30
N THR A 182 12.83 5.57 -15.37
CA THR A 182 11.69 4.98 -14.67
C THR A 182 10.45 5.84 -14.88
N THR A 183 9.35 5.19 -15.22
CA THR A 183 8.07 5.82 -15.50
C THR A 183 7.02 5.28 -14.55
N LEU A 184 6.37 6.20 -13.83
CA LEU A 184 5.27 5.96 -12.93
C LEU A 184 3.97 6.41 -13.60
N THR A 185 2.98 5.53 -13.64
CA THR A 185 1.60 5.92 -13.97
C THR A 185 0.75 5.81 -12.71
N ALA A 186 0.14 6.92 -12.29
CA ALA A 186 -0.70 6.97 -11.11
C ALA A 186 -2.03 7.67 -11.42
N GLU A 187 -3.06 7.31 -10.68
CA GLU A 187 -4.31 8.05 -10.64
C GLU A 187 -4.37 8.87 -9.37
N VAL A 188 -4.57 10.17 -9.52
CA VAL A 188 -4.57 11.14 -8.43
C VAL A 188 -5.97 11.76 -8.33
N PRO A 189 -6.57 11.83 -7.13
CA PRO A 189 -7.83 12.56 -6.93
C PRO A 189 -7.77 13.99 -7.47
N THR A 190 -8.84 14.46 -8.10
CA THR A 190 -8.87 15.81 -8.71
C THR A 190 -8.68 16.94 -7.70
N ARG A 191 -8.99 16.72 -6.42
CA ARG A 191 -8.70 17.65 -5.32
C ARG A 191 -7.20 17.80 -5.03
N VAL A 192 -6.39 16.78 -5.34
CA VAL A 192 -4.94 16.83 -5.20
C VAL A 192 -4.34 17.48 -6.45
N ARG A 193 -3.66 18.61 -6.26
CA ARG A 193 -3.00 19.31 -7.36
C ARG A 193 -1.85 18.46 -7.91
N VAL A 194 -1.91 18.09 -9.19
CA VAL A 194 -0.86 17.31 -9.89
C VAL A 194 0.54 17.92 -9.70
N ARG A 195 0.67 19.25 -9.73
CA ARG A 195 1.97 19.90 -9.51
C ARG A 195 2.51 19.63 -8.10
N SER A 196 1.66 19.63 -7.07
CA SER A 196 2.07 19.31 -5.70
C SER A 196 2.50 17.84 -5.59
N PHE A 197 1.76 16.93 -6.23
CA PHE A 197 2.12 15.51 -6.30
C PHE A 197 3.48 15.29 -6.98
N VAL A 198 3.71 15.91 -8.14
CA VAL A 198 4.99 15.81 -8.86
C VAL A 198 6.14 16.42 -8.06
N ASN A 199 5.92 17.54 -7.36
CA ASN A 199 6.94 18.15 -6.50
C ASN A 199 7.30 17.28 -5.29
N ALA A 200 6.31 16.57 -4.72
CA ALA A 200 6.56 15.63 -3.64
C ALA A 200 7.40 14.44 -4.13
N LEU A 201 7.12 13.94 -5.35
CA LEU A 201 7.97 12.93 -5.99
C LEU A 201 9.38 13.46 -6.26
N ASP A 202 9.52 14.66 -6.81
CA ASP A 202 10.83 15.26 -7.14
C ASP A 202 11.69 15.51 -5.89
N SER A 203 11.08 15.82 -4.76
CA SER A 203 11.78 15.98 -3.48
C SER A 203 12.50 14.68 -3.06
N ASN A 204 11.89 13.52 -3.33
CA ASN A 204 12.45 12.21 -3.02
C ASN A 204 13.32 11.65 -4.16
N TYR A 205 12.99 12.01 -5.40
CA TYR A 205 13.55 11.51 -6.65
C TYR A 205 13.94 12.69 -7.58
N PRO A 206 15.06 13.39 -7.32
CA PRO A 206 15.41 14.62 -8.04
C PRO A 206 15.55 14.43 -9.55
N GLY A 207 14.99 15.36 -10.32
CA GLY A 207 14.90 15.28 -11.79
C GLY A 207 13.59 14.64 -12.27
N THR A 208 12.60 14.52 -11.38
CA THR A 208 11.28 14.01 -11.70
C THR A 208 10.53 15.02 -12.58
N SER A 209 9.88 14.52 -13.64
CA SER A 209 9.15 15.38 -14.58
C SER A 209 7.82 14.75 -14.98
N LEU A 210 6.77 15.57 -15.07
CA LEU A 210 5.49 15.17 -15.65
C LEU A 210 5.65 14.90 -17.15
N LEU A 211 5.24 13.71 -17.61
CA LEU A 211 5.21 13.34 -19.03
C LEU A 211 3.84 13.58 -19.64
N SER A 212 2.78 13.13 -18.97
CA SER A 212 1.42 13.29 -19.45
C SER A 212 0.44 13.44 -18.29
N ARG A 213 -0.68 14.11 -18.56
CA ARG A 213 -1.80 14.29 -17.63
C ARG A 213 -3.10 14.17 -18.41
N ARG A 214 -3.94 13.22 -18.03
CA ARG A 214 -5.26 13.02 -18.62
C ARG A 214 -6.30 12.90 -17.51
N THR A 215 -7.21 13.86 -17.47
CA THR A 215 -8.41 13.74 -16.64
C THR A 215 -9.39 12.86 -17.39
N ALA A 216 -9.79 11.74 -16.81
CA ALA A 216 -10.85 10.93 -17.39
C ALA A 216 -12.17 11.70 -17.27
N ALA A 217 -12.92 11.79 -18.38
CA ALA A 217 -14.33 12.16 -18.33
C ALA A 217 -15.11 10.95 -17.80
N ASP A 218 -16.15 11.21 -17.01
CA ASP A 218 -16.95 10.23 -16.27
C ASP A 218 -17.15 8.92 -17.06
N GLY A 219 -16.79 7.80 -16.44
CA GLY A 219 -16.81 6.49 -17.08
C GLY A 219 -16.83 5.36 -16.08
N ALA A 220 -18.02 4.75 -15.97
CA ALA A 220 -18.42 3.56 -15.21
C ALA A 220 -18.63 3.75 -13.70
N GLU A 221 -19.92 3.89 -13.36
CA GLU A 221 -20.47 3.58 -12.04
C GLU A 221 -19.98 2.21 -11.52
N SER A 222 -19.66 2.17 -10.21
CA SER A 222 -19.78 1.00 -9.33
C SER A 222 -18.82 -0.22 -9.48
N PRO A 223 -17.48 -0.02 -9.42
CA PRO A 223 -16.59 -1.03 -8.82
C PRO A 223 -15.96 -0.63 -7.48
N GLN A 224 -16.03 0.66 -7.12
CA GLN A 224 -15.31 1.20 -5.96
C GLN A 224 -16.00 0.84 -4.62
N THR A 225 -17.32 0.76 -4.59
CA THR A 225 -18.09 0.37 -3.39
C THR A 225 -17.81 -1.09 -3.01
N PHE A 226 -17.88 -2.02 -3.97
CA PHE A 226 -17.61 -3.44 -3.70
C PHE A 226 -16.16 -3.66 -3.27
N ALA A 227 -15.18 -3.03 -3.93
CA ALA A 227 -13.78 -3.15 -3.54
C ALA A 227 -13.51 -2.58 -2.13
N ALA A 228 -14.13 -1.45 -1.78
CA ALA A 228 -14.03 -0.85 -0.45
C ALA A 228 -14.71 -1.73 0.62
N GLU A 229 -15.90 -2.26 0.33
CA GLU A 229 -16.59 -3.22 1.20
C GLU A 229 -15.77 -4.48 1.44
N MET A 230 -15.20 -5.07 0.37
CA MET A 230 -14.32 -6.23 0.48
C MET A 230 -13.07 -5.91 1.29
N ARG A 231 -12.49 -4.72 1.11
CA ARG A 231 -11.35 -4.24 1.89
C ARG A 231 -11.68 -4.18 3.39
N ALA A 232 -12.89 -3.75 3.76
CA ALA A 232 -13.36 -3.71 5.14
C ALA A 232 -13.71 -5.10 5.69
N ALA A 233 -14.22 -6.00 4.84
CA ALA A 233 -14.62 -7.34 5.23
C ALA A 233 -13.42 -8.27 5.51
N TRP A 234 -12.28 -8.09 4.82
CA TRP A 234 -11.10 -8.92 5.00
C TRP A 234 -10.20 -8.46 6.16
N THR A 235 -9.67 -9.43 6.91
CA THR A 235 -8.53 -9.14 7.81
C THR A 235 -7.27 -8.84 7.00
N SER A 236 -6.26 -8.22 7.62
CA SER A 236 -4.98 -7.94 6.95
C SER A 236 -4.39 -9.18 6.29
N ARG A 237 -4.35 -10.32 7.00
CA ARG A 237 -3.86 -11.60 6.46
C ARG A 237 -4.70 -12.14 5.31
N GLN A 238 -6.03 -12.03 5.39
CA GLN A 238 -6.92 -12.47 4.30
C GLN A 238 -6.70 -11.66 3.03
N HIS A 239 -6.61 -10.33 3.17
CA HIS A 239 -6.35 -9.42 2.07
C HIS A 239 -4.95 -9.64 1.47
N GLU A 240 -3.92 -9.81 2.30
CA GLU A 240 -2.56 -10.15 1.85
C GLU A 240 -2.54 -11.46 1.05
N SER A 241 -3.17 -12.52 1.55
CA SER A 241 -3.18 -13.83 0.88
C SER A 241 -3.89 -13.78 -0.48
N ILE A 242 -5.11 -13.24 -0.56
CA ILE A 242 -5.84 -13.22 -1.84
C ILE A 242 -5.14 -12.32 -2.88
N ARG A 243 -4.53 -11.23 -2.43
CA ARG A 243 -3.79 -10.34 -3.30
C ARG A 243 -2.48 -10.95 -3.78
N ALA A 244 -1.75 -11.66 -2.93
CA ALA A 244 -0.56 -12.41 -3.33
C ALA A 244 -0.90 -13.51 -4.33
N ALA A 245 -1.99 -14.26 -4.09
CA ALA A 245 -2.48 -15.27 -5.02
C ALA A 245 -2.79 -14.65 -6.40
N HIS A 246 -3.45 -13.50 -6.44
CA HIS A 246 -3.71 -12.79 -7.69
C HIS A 246 -2.42 -12.33 -8.38
N LEU A 247 -1.52 -11.65 -7.67
CA LEU A 247 -0.28 -11.10 -8.23
C LEU A 247 0.72 -12.18 -8.69
N ALA A 248 0.71 -13.35 -8.05
CA ALA A 248 1.56 -14.47 -8.41
C ALA A 248 0.96 -15.41 -9.48
N GLY A 249 -0.22 -15.07 -10.04
CA GLY A 249 -0.89 -15.89 -11.05
C GLY A 249 -1.38 -17.25 -10.54
N PHE A 250 -1.77 -17.34 -9.26
CA PHE A 250 -2.36 -18.55 -8.67
C PHE A 250 -3.69 -18.95 -9.32
N TYR A 251 -4.46 -17.96 -9.78
CA TYR A 251 -5.78 -18.15 -10.39
C TYR A 251 -5.74 -18.34 -11.91
N GLU A 252 -4.57 -18.28 -12.54
CA GLU A 252 -4.42 -18.38 -13.99
C GLU A 252 -4.43 -19.85 -14.46
N TRP A 253 -4.63 -20.04 -15.77
CA TRP A 253 -4.53 -21.34 -16.42
C TRP A 253 -3.55 -21.28 -17.61
N PRO A 254 -2.44 -22.03 -17.60
CA PRO A 254 -1.93 -22.84 -16.49
C PRO A 254 -1.54 -21.97 -15.27
N ARG A 255 -1.61 -22.53 -14.06
CA ARG A 255 -1.27 -21.78 -12.83
C ARG A 255 0.21 -21.41 -12.83
N ARG A 256 0.52 -20.15 -12.54
CA ARG A 256 1.90 -19.65 -12.46
C ARG A 256 2.51 -19.82 -11.07
N SER A 257 1.71 -19.85 -10.01
CA SER A 257 2.18 -20.09 -8.63
C SER A 257 1.31 -21.09 -7.88
N THR A 258 1.90 -21.75 -6.87
CA THR A 258 1.21 -22.67 -5.97
C THR A 258 0.98 -22.05 -4.59
N ALA A 259 0.16 -22.71 -3.77
CA ALA A 259 -0.07 -22.29 -2.39
C ALA A 259 1.19 -22.45 -1.54
N GLU A 260 2.04 -23.44 -1.84
CA GLU A 260 3.32 -23.68 -1.18
C GLU A 260 4.29 -22.53 -1.44
N THR A 261 4.45 -22.12 -2.71
CA THR A 261 5.26 -20.96 -3.09
C THR A 261 4.79 -19.69 -2.36
N LEU A 262 3.47 -19.48 -2.30
CA LEU A 262 2.90 -18.31 -1.63
C LEU A 262 3.03 -18.38 -0.10
N ALA A 263 3.00 -19.56 0.50
CA ALA A 263 3.20 -19.70 1.94
C ALA A 263 4.63 -19.33 2.35
N GLU A 264 5.61 -19.75 1.55
CA GLU A 264 7.01 -19.33 1.69
C GLU A 264 7.19 -17.81 1.53
N THR A 265 6.38 -17.12 0.71
CA THR A 265 6.41 -15.64 0.60
C THR A 265 6.21 -14.96 1.95
N PHE A 266 5.34 -15.55 2.79
CA PHE A 266 4.95 -14.99 4.08
C PHE A 266 5.66 -15.66 5.26
N ASP A 267 6.62 -16.56 5.01
CA ASP A 267 7.29 -17.40 6.03
C ASP A 267 6.30 -18.15 6.93
N ILE A 268 5.22 -18.68 6.35
CA ILE A 268 4.20 -19.48 7.04
C ILE A 268 4.04 -20.87 6.40
N SER A 269 3.36 -21.77 7.11
CA SER A 269 3.04 -23.09 6.57
C SER A 269 2.00 -23.02 5.44
N ALA A 270 2.10 -23.91 4.44
CA ALA A 270 1.11 -24.00 3.36
C ALA A 270 -0.34 -24.19 3.87
N PRO A 271 -0.62 -25.01 4.89
CA PRO A 271 -1.95 -25.08 5.51
C PRO A 271 -2.43 -23.74 6.08
N THR A 272 -1.55 -22.97 6.75
CA THR A 272 -1.89 -21.65 7.29
C THR A 272 -2.22 -20.66 6.17
N TYR A 273 -1.43 -20.66 5.09
CA TYR A 273 -1.70 -19.81 3.92
C TYR A 273 -3.04 -20.16 3.27
N GLN A 274 -3.29 -21.46 3.03
CA GLN A 274 -4.55 -21.93 2.45
C GLN A 274 -5.75 -21.59 3.33
N TYR A 275 -5.62 -21.64 4.66
CA TYR A 275 -6.67 -21.21 5.57
C TYR A 275 -7.06 -19.74 5.36
N HIS A 276 -6.07 -18.82 5.29
CA HIS A 276 -6.33 -17.41 5.05
C HIS A 276 -6.89 -17.14 3.65
N LEU A 277 -6.34 -17.80 2.62
CA LEU A 277 -6.81 -17.68 1.25
C LEU A 277 -8.27 -18.15 1.12
N ARG A 278 -8.61 -19.32 1.65
CA ARG A 278 -9.99 -19.86 1.63
C ARG A 278 -10.96 -18.97 2.38
N ALA A 279 -10.56 -18.42 3.53
CA ALA A 279 -11.40 -17.49 4.27
C ALA A 279 -11.64 -16.19 3.48
N ALA A 280 -10.63 -15.70 2.75
CA ALA A 280 -10.76 -14.53 1.89
C ALA A 280 -11.67 -14.80 0.69
N GLU A 281 -11.45 -15.92 -0.02
CA GLU A 281 -12.28 -16.38 -1.14
C GLU A 281 -13.74 -16.58 -0.72
N ARG A 282 -13.98 -17.20 0.44
CA ARG A 282 -15.34 -17.42 0.94
C ARG A 282 -16.09 -16.10 1.13
N LYS A 283 -15.46 -15.11 1.78
CA LYS A 283 -16.06 -13.78 1.95
C LYS A 283 -16.35 -13.08 0.62
N LEU A 284 -15.46 -13.25 -0.37
CA LEU A 284 -15.67 -12.72 -1.72
C LEU A 284 -16.90 -13.37 -2.37
N VAL A 285 -17.00 -14.69 -2.29
CA VAL A 285 -18.13 -15.45 -2.84
C VAL A 285 -19.43 -15.09 -2.12
N GLU A 286 -19.44 -15.04 -0.79
CA GLU A 286 -20.58 -14.62 0.03
C GLU A 286 -21.08 -13.25 -0.44
N ARG A 287 -20.19 -12.26 -0.62
CA ARG A 287 -20.58 -10.90 -1.04
C ARG A 287 -21.11 -10.80 -2.47
N VAL A 288 -20.76 -11.74 -3.35
CA VAL A 288 -21.27 -11.76 -4.73
C VAL A 288 -22.68 -12.38 -4.81
N PHE A 289 -23.02 -13.26 -3.87
CA PHE A 289 -24.29 -14.01 -3.88
C PHE A 289 -25.29 -13.60 -2.78
N GLU A 290 -24.93 -12.68 -1.90
CA GLU A 290 -25.80 -12.04 -0.89
C GLU A 290 -26.33 -10.69 -1.40
#